data_AF-A0A6J8ABY7-F1
#
_entry.id   AF-A0A6J8ABY7-F1
#
_cell.length_a   1.000
_cell.length_b   1.000
_cell.length_c   1.000
_cell.angle_alpha   90.00
_cell.angle_beta   90.00
_cell.angle_gamma   90.00
#
_symmetry.space_group_name_H-M   'P 1'
#
loop_
_entity.id
_entity.type
_entity.pdbx_description
1 polymer ?
#
loop_
_entity_poly.entity_id
_entity_poly.type
_entity_poly.pdbx_seq_one_letter_code
_entity_poly.pdbx_strand_id
1 'polypeptide(L)'
;MCKYVVGTENHIKTIRLMNTFTDNLSSNNIKVTITSGSFGEGLQMPGSDLDIMLVDTTVDVHDEITSIVFDPTRTNFSLMTEDIKAGFAMLRFISSPNPVMRKICEKFKGRAVHYSLAYKTKKFTCMHAYFMSLVCNTHCQSEYVSSTISNKKQYKQYNTCQSYLHININHDTVSGWMMLASFFYKENQYQRCLNIIVYALSKCTHHNLFLGSTVSAMQRLEKYGVVRSFKFVLEDHVIFKSSAFIPIELLIEGNFFAMPPTIYAHFLSFLCHYHLNNTHECRNSLRDLKLTIAEYHFTGKIRSSKSASYYCLGTALQLLGDCVSAKEAFTNTVKLMPHPFFLKTMKRLPPIAPS
;
A
#
# COMPACT_ATOMS: atom_id res chain seq x y z
N MET A 1 -12.19 -0.15 -36.41
CA MET A 1 -13.57 0.24 -36.05
C MET A 1 -14.04 -0.72 -34.96
N CYS A 2 -13.82 -0.38 -33.69
CA CYS A 2 -14.23 -1.26 -32.58
C CYS A 2 -15.73 -1.05 -32.32
N LYS A 3 -16.55 -2.06 -32.66
CA LYS A 3 -17.92 -2.17 -32.18
C LYS A 3 -17.88 -2.61 -30.73
N TYR A 4 -17.80 -1.65 -29.80
CA TYR A 4 -18.06 -1.97 -28.39
C TYR A 4 -19.57 -2.04 -28.21
N VAL A 5 -20.05 -3.20 -27.77
CA VAL A 5 -21.45 -3.40 -27.43
C VAL A 5 -21.67 -2.78 -26.06
N VAL A 6 -22.12 -1.53 -26.04
CA VAL A 6 -22.86 -1.03 -24.87
C VAL A 6 -24.08 -1.94 -24.77
N GLY A 7 -24.26 -2.61 -23.63
CA GLY A 7 -25.40 -3.49 -23.42
C GLY A 7 -26.71 -2.74 -23.71
N THR A 8 -27.78 -3.47 -24.05
CA THR A 8 -29.10 -2.85 -24.20
C THR A 8 -29.49 -2.12 -22.91
N GLU A 9 -30.42 -1.16 -22.99
CA GLU A 9 -30.92 -0.45 -21.81
C GLU A 9 -31.34 -1.41 -20.67
N ASN A 10 -31.98 -2.54 -21.04
CA ASN A 10 -32.35 -3.58 -20.09
C ASN A 10 -31.13 -4.26 -19.44
N HIS A 11 -30.04 -4.47 -20.19
CA HIS A 11 -28.80 -5.01 -19.64
C HIS A 11 -28.19 -4.05 -18.60
N ILE A 12 -28.12 -2.75 -18.91
CA ILE A 12 -27.63 -1.72 -17.99
C ILE A 12 -28.49 -1.66 -16.72
N LYS A 13 -29.83 -1.69 -16.87
CA LYS A 13 -30.75 -1.72 -15.73
C LYS A 13 -30.53 -2.94 -14.83
N THR A 14 -30.33 -4.13 -15.42
CA THR A 14 -30.05 -5.36 -14.67
C THR A 14 -28.71 -5.28 -13.92
N ILE A 15 -27.66 -4.74 -14.54
CA ILE A 15 -26.35 -4.55 -13.88
C ILE A 15 -26.48 -3.57 -12.71
N ARG A 16 -27.14 -2.42 -12.92
CA ARG A 16 -27.38 -1.43 -11.85
C ARG A 16 -28.14 -2.06 -10.68
N LEU A 17 -29.19 -2.83 -10.98
CA LEU A 17 -29.98 -3.54 -9.97
C LEU A 17 -29.13 -4.57 -9.21
N MET A 18 -28.31 -5.35 -9.89
CA MET A 18 -27.39 -6.31 -9.27
C MET A 18 -26.33 -5.64 -8.39
N ASN A 19 -25.78 -4.51 -8.82
CA ASN A 19 -24.85 -3.72 -8.01
C ASN A 19 -25.55 -3.18 -6.77
N THR A 20 -26.76 -2.63 -6.89
CA THR A 20 -27.58 -2.22 -5.73
C THR A 20 -27.89 -3.38 -4.78
N PHE A 21 -28.21 -4.58 -5.29
CA PHE A 21 -28.40 -5.76 -4.44
C PHE A 21 -27.11 -6.15 -3.72
N THR A 22 -25.98 -6.13 -4.41
CA THR A 22 -24.67 -6.46 -3.86
C THR A 22 -24.26 -5.46 -2.78
N ASP A 23 -24.43 -4.18 -3.08
CA ASP A 23 -24.25 -3.05 -2.18
C ASP A 23 -25.11 -3.24 -0.92
N ASN A 24 -26.40 -3.54 -1.06
CA ASN A 24 -27.31 -3.81 0.05
C ASN A 24 -26.92 -5.04 0.87
N LEU A 25 -26.46 -6.12 0.24
CA LEU A 25 -25.98 -7.32 0.94
C LEU A 25 -24.66 -7.08 1.69
N SER A 26 -23.81 -6.19 1.17
CA SER A 26 -22.56 -5.78 1.81
C SER A 26 -22.74 -4.72 2.90
N SER A 27 -23.90 -4.07 2.90
CA SER A 27 -24.26 -3.03 3.85
C SER A 27 -24.64 -3.65 5.20
N ASN A 28 -24.27 -2.97 6.27
CA ASN A 28 -24.78 -3.28 7.60
C ASN A 28 -25.54 -2.06 8.14
N ASN A 29 -26.14 -2.17 9.31
CA ASN A 29 -26.94 -1.09 9.90
C ASN A 29 -26.17 0.23 10.09
N ILE A 30 -24.84 0.21 10.00
CA ILE A 30 -23.95 1.35 10.25
C ILE A 30 -23.33 1.89 8.95
N LYS A 31 -23.23 1.07 7.89
CA LYS A 31 -22.54 1.43 6.65
C LYS A 31 -23.28 0.91 5.44
N VAL A 32 -23.50 1.82 4.49
CA VAL A 32 -24.00 1.51 3.16
C VAL A 32 -22.84 1.67 2.18
N THR A 33 -22.56 0.62 1.41
CA THR A 33 -21.65 0.71 0.27
C THR A 33 -22.49 1.13 -0.94
N ILE A 34 -22.06 2.13 -1.69
CA ILE A 34 -22.67 2.53 -2.96
C ILE A 34 -21.60 2.44 -4.02
N THR A 35 -21.83 1.62 -5.02
CA THR A 35 -20.90 1.43 -6.13
C THR A 35 -21.40 2.21 -7.36
N SER A 36 -20.58 3.13 -7.88
CA SER A 36 -20.84 3.96 -9.07
C SER A 36 -19.66 3.94 -10.04
N GLY A 37 -19.59 4.91 -10.96
CA GLY A 37 -18.57 4.97 -12.00
C GLY A 37 -18.98 4.19 -13.26
N SER A 38 -18.24 4.38 -14.33
CA SER A 38 -18.59 3.79 -15.64
C SER A 38 -18.71 2.27 -15.59
N PHE A 39 -17.84 1.58 -14.84
CA PHE A 39 -17.95 0.14 -14.61
C PHE A 39 -19.19 -0.22 -13.79
N GLY A 40 -19.49 0.52 -12.72
CA GLY A 40 -20.70 0.35 -11.90
C GLY A 40 -22.00 0.61 -12.68
N GLU A 41 -21.92 1.42 -13.73
CA GLU A 41 -23.01 1.70 -14.66
C GLU A 41 -23.11 0.71 -15.83
N GLY A 42 -22.24 -0.32 -15.87
CA GLY A 42 -22.27 -1.37 -16.88
C GLY A 42 -21.46 -1.07 -18.14
N LEU A 43 -20.69 0.02 -18.17
CA LEU A 43 -19.71 0.27 -19.23
C LEU A 43 -18.43 -0.51 -18.90
N GLN A 44 -18.28 -1.70 -19.47
CA GLN A 44 -17.07 -2.52 -19.32
C GLN A 44 -16.09 -2.27 -20.47
N MET A 45 -15.48 -1.08 -20.48
CA MET A 45 -14.47 -0.69 -21.46
C MET A 45 -13.08 -0.67 -20.83
N PRO A 46 -12.01 -0.84 -21.61
CA PRO A 46 -10.66 -0.57 -21.12
C PRO A 46 -10.57 0.88 -20.62
N GLY A 47 -10.27 1.05 -19.33
CA GLY A 47 -10.21 2.36 -18.68
C GLY A 47 -11.48 2.78 -17.92
N SER A 48 -12.53 1.96 -17.91
CA SER A 48 -13.69 2.22 -17.06
C SER A 48 -13.31 2.25 -15.58
N ASP A 49 -13.77 3.27 -14.88
CA ASP A 49 -13.61 3.48 -13.44
C ASP A 49 -14.72 2.79 -12.63
N LEU A 50 -14.37 2.43 -11.39
CA LEU A 50 -15.30 1.93 -10.39
C LEU A 50 -15.16 2.81 -9.16
N ASP A 51 -16.19 3.61 -8.90
CA ASP A 51 -16.26 4.44 -7.73
C ASP A 51 -16.96 3.66 -6.61
N ILE A 52 -16.34 3.61 -5.44
CA ILE A 52 -16.94 2.98 -4.26
C ILE A 52 -17.08 4.05 -3.19
N MET A 53 -18.33 4.36 -2.86
CA MET A 53 -18.68 5.27 -1.78
C MET A 53 -19.10 4.46 -0.55
N LEU A 54 -18.47 4.72 0.58
CA LEU A 54 -18.89 4.16 1.87
C LEU A 54 -19.63 5.25 2.64
N VAL A 55 -20.93 5.07 2.81
CA VAL A 55 -21.82 5.98 3.52
C VAL A 55 -22.00 5.47 4.94
N ASP A 56 -21.60 6.26 5.92
CA ASP A 56 -21.90 5.98 7.33
C ASP A 56 -23.34 6.44 7.60
N THR A 57 -24.22 5.50 7.93
CA THR A 57 -25.66 5.78 8.15
C THR A 57 -25.92 6.60 9.40
N THR A 58 -24.90 6.83 10.23
CA THR A 58 -24.96 7.69 11.43
C THR A 58 -24.53 9.13 11.15
N VAL A 59 -24.21 9.45 9.89
CA VAL A 59 -23.73 10.76 9.45
C VAL A 59 -24.69 11.37 8.44
N ASP A 60 -25.14 12.60 8.73
CA ASP A 60 -25.93 13.42 7.82
C ASP A 60 -25.09 14.56 7.27
N VAL A 61 -25.22 14.81 5.96
CA VAL A 61 -24.60 15.94 5.28
C VAL A 61 -25.69 16.76 4.60
N HIS A 62 -25.75 18.05 4.92
CA HIS A 62 -26.77 18.97 4.41
C HIS A 62 -26.12 20.03 3.49
N ASP A 63 -26.78 20.36 2.38
CA ASP A 63 -26.24 21.34 1.42
C ASP A 63 -26.31 22.78 1.96
N GLU A 64 -27.48 23.18 2.47
CA GLU A 64 -27.68 24.51 3.06
C GLU A 64 -28.44 24.45 4.40
N ILE A 65 -28.00 25.26 5.36
CA ILE A 65 -28.63 25.36 6.69
C ILE A 65 -29.62 26.52 6.67
N THR A 66 -30.78 26.34 6.06
CA THR A 66 -31.82 27.40 6.10
C THR A 66 -32.95 27.11 7.07
N SER A 67 -33.22 25.84 7.44
CA SER A 67 -34.24 25.52 8.46
C SER A 67 -34.31 24.03 8.84
N ILE A 68 -33.18 23.36 9.03
CA ILE A 68 -33.16 21.91 9.29
C ILE A 68 -33.17 21.63 10.79
N VAL A 69 -34.12 20.81 11.25
CA VAL A 69 -34.09 20.22 12.58
C VAL A 69 -33.12 19.04 12.55
N PHE A 70 -31.99 19.17 13.24
CA PHE A 70 -30.97 18.13 13.29
C PHE A 70 -31.34 17.03 14.27
N ASP A 71 -31.14 15.78 13.87
CA ASP A 71 -31.25 14.63 14.77
C ASP A 71 -30.05 14.63 15.74
N PRO A 72 -30.26 14.78 17.06
CA PRO A 72 -29.17 14.82 18.04
C PRO A 72 -28.47 13.46 18.20
N THR A 73 -29.08 12.38 17.74
CA THR A 73 -28.50 11.03 17.77
C THR A 73 -27.56 10.75 16.59
N ARG A 74 -27.47 11.69 15.65
CA ARG A 74 -26.65 11.57 14.44
C ARG A 74 -25.55 12.63 14.40
N THR A 75 -24.52 12.35 13.59
CA THR A 75 -23.46 13.32 13.31
C THR A 75 -23.89 14.18 12.12
N ASN A 76 -24.10 15.46 12.35
CA ASN A 76 -24.59 16.37 11.33
C ASN A 76 -23.46 17.26 10.81
N PHE A 77 -23.32 17.31 9.49
CA PHE A 77 -22.43 18.20 8.76
C PHE A 77 -23.21 19.06 7.78
N SER A 78 -22.67 20.23 7.44
CA SER A 78 -23.13 21.03 6.32
C SER A 78 -22.01 21.10 5.28
N LEU A 79 -22.33 20.80 4.02
CA LEU A 79 -21.43 21.00 2.90
C LEU A 79 -21.21 22.50 2.74
N MET A 80 -19.95 22.92 2.78
CA MET A 80 -19.59 24.28 2.38
C MET A 80 -19.41 24.27 0.86
N THR A 81 -19.83 25.31 0.17
CA THR A 81 -19.65 25.46 -1.29
C THR A 81 -18.63 26.56 -1.63
N GLU A 82 -18.37 27.46 -0.67
CA GLU A 82 -17.42 28.56 -0.81
C GLU A 82 -15.96 28.09 -0.70
N ASP A 83 -15.07 28.67 -1.54
CA ASP A 83 -13.62 28.49 -1.50
C ASP A 83 -13.11 27.04 -1.66
N ILE A 84 -13.88 26.17 -2.30
CA ILE A 84 -13.51 24.76 -2.51
C ILE A 84 -12.86 24.56 -3.88
N LYS A 85 -11.66 23.97 -3.89
CA LYS A 85 -11.02 23.49 -5.13
C LYS A 85 -11.81 22.32 -5.70
N ALA A 86 -11.92 22.24 -7.03
CA ALA A 86 -12.52 21.10 -7.71
C ALA A 86 -11.93 19.77 -7.19
N GLY A 87 -12.81 18.78 -6.93
CA GLY A 87 -12.43 17.46 -6.41
C GLY A 87 -12.31 17.35 -4.88
N PHE A 88 -12.63 18.41 -4.13
CA PHE A 88 -12.64 18.38 -2.67
C PHE A 88 -14.01 18.71 -2.11
N ALA A 89 -14.29 18.20 -0.91
CA ALA A 89 -15.42 18.64 -0.10
C ALA A 89 -14.92 19.14 1.26
N MET A 90 -15.51 20.25 1.72
CA MET A 90 -15.31 20.80 3.05
C MET A 90 -16.65 20.72 3.78
N LEU A 91 -16.67 19.98 4.89
CA LEU A 91 -17.87 19.76 5.68
C LEU A 91 -17.78 20.57 6.97
N ARG A 92 -18.66 21.54 7.15
CA ARG A 92 -18.83 22.25 8.42
C ARG A 92 -19.46 21.31 9.44
N PHE A 93 -18.80 21.13 10.57
CA PHE A 93 -19.37 20.38 11.69
C PHE A 93 -20.51 21.15 12.34
N ILE A 94 -21.66 20.50 12.50
CA ILE A 94 -22.84 21.07 13.17
C ILE A 94 -22.99 20.45 14.55
N SER A 95 -23.18 19.14 14.62
CA SER A 95 -23.39 18.41 15.87
C SER A 95 -22.98 16.94 15.74
N SER A 96 -22.74 16.27 16.86
CA SER A 96 -22.55 14.82 16.91
C SER A 96 -22.74 14.36 18.35
N PRO A 97 -23.39 13.20 18.58
CA PRO A 97 -23.37 12.55 19.89
C PRO A 97 -21.98 12.01 20.24
N ASN A 98 -21.10 11.83 19.25
CA ASN A 98 -19.77 11.32 19.45
C ASN A 98 -18.79 12.46 19.79
N PRO A 99 -18.27 12.54 21.04
CA PRO A 99 -17.35 13.61 21.44
C PRO A 99 -16.02 13.59 20.69
N VAL A 100 -15.66 12.46 20.04
CA VAL A 100 -14.47 12.33 19.20
C VAL A 100 -14.62 13.18 17.93
N MET A 101 -15.81 13.24 17.32
CA MET A 101 -16.04 13.98 16.09
C MET A 101 -15.72 15.47 16.25
N ARG A 102 -16.07 16.05 17.40
CA ARG A 102 -15.73 17.43 17.74
C ARG A 102 -14.21 17.65 17.86
N LYS A 103 -13.47 16.66 18.35
CA LYS A 103 -12.00 16.74 18.56
C LYS A 103 -11.21 16.62 17.26
N ILE A 104 -11.74 15.95 16.23
CA ILE A 104 -11.08 15.77 14.93
C ILE A 104 -11.41 16.86 13.91
N CYS A 105 -12.31 17.78 14.24
CA CYS A 105 -12.60 18.95 13.43
C CYS A 105 -11.55 20.03 13.65
N GLU A 106 -11.15 20.70 12.58
CA GLU A 106 -10.19 21.81 12.59
C GLU A 106 -10.93 23.14 12.57
N LYS A 107 -10.28 24.22 13.00
CA LYS A 107 -10.86 25.57 12.88
C LYS A 107 -10.47 26.17 11.54
N PHE A 108 -11.47 26.53 10.72
CA PHE A 108 -11.30 27.31 9.49
C PHE A 108 -12.21 28.53 9.55
N LYS A 109 -11.62 29.73 9.45
CA LYS A 109 -12.33 31.01 9.62
C LYS A 109 -13.24 31.02 10.87
N GLY A 110 -12.74 30.46 11.97
CA GLY A 110 -13.48 30.36 13.26
C GLY A 110 -14.53 29.25 13.35
N ARG A 111 -14.79 28.49 12.27
CA ARG A 111 -15.78 27.40 12.24
C ARG A 111 -15.09 26.05 12.36
N ALA A 112 -15.72 25.10 13.05
CA ALA A 112 -15.27 23.72 13.09
C ALA A 112 -15.58 23.05 11.74
N VAL A 113 -14.55 22.60 11.04
CA VAL A 113 -14.67 21.94 9.73
C VAL A 113 -13.98 20.58 9.74
N HIS A 114 -14.55 19.66 8.98
CA HIS A 114 -13.97 18.40 8.62
C HIS A 114 -13.74 18.42 7.12
N TYR A 115 -12.48 18.40 6.72
CA TYR A 115 -12.17 18.27 5.30
C TYR A 115 -12.26 16.79 4.89
N SER A 116 -12.66 16.54 3.65
CA SER A 116 -12.43 15.24 3.00
C SER A 116 -10.97 14.81 3.20
N LEU A 117 -10.74 13.50 3.37
CA LEU A 117 -9.42 12.93 3.64
C LEU A 117 -8.37 13.40 2.61
N ALA A 118 -8.81 13.63 1.37
CA ALA A 118 -8.00 14.17 0.27
C ALA A 118 -7.40 15.55 0.56
N TYR A 119 -8.11 16.42 1.28
CA TYR A 119 -7.64 17.78 1.61
C TYR A 119 -6.81 17.79 2.90
N LYS A 120 -7.20 16.98 3.90
CA LYS A 120 -6.49 16.86 5.19
C LYS A 120 -5.13 16.20 5.07
N THR A 121 -4.92 15.46 3.99
CA THR A 121 -3.73 14.65 3.87
C THR A 121 -2.93 15.01 2.61
N LYS A 122 -1.80 15.69 2.85
CA LYS A 122 -0.52 15.30 2.21
C LYS A 122 -0.14 13.82 2.48
N LYS A 123 -1.10 12.91 2.73
CA LYS A 123 -0.96 11.53 3.22
C LYS A 123 -1.87 10.54 2.48
N PHE A 124 -2.40 10.90 1.31
CA PHE A 124 -2.86 9.94 0.30
C PHE A 124 -1.71 9.14 -0.33
N THR A 125 -0.58 9.08 0.35
CA THR A 125 0.72 8.94 -0.26
C THR A 125 1.03 7.48 -0.51
N CYS A 126 0.62 6.58 0.37
CA CYS A 126 0.73 5.15 0.15
C CYS A 126 -0.20 4.67 -0.98
N MET A 127 -1.42 5.24 -1.10
CA MET A 127 -2.34 4.94 -2.21
C MET A 127 -1.85 5.54 -3.53
N HIS A 128 -1.36 6.78 -3.50
CA HIS A 128 -0.72 7.42 -4.64
C HIS A 128 0.50 6.62 -5.07
N ALA A 129 1.32 6.15 -4.14
CA ALA A 129 2.49 5.37 -4.41
C ALA A 129 2.18 3.99 -4.98
N TYR A 130 1.19 3.32 -4.40
CA TYR A 130 0.66 2.08 -4.96
C TYR A 130 0.10 2.30 -6.37
N PHE A 131 -0.61 3.40 -6.61
CA PHE A 131 -1.11 3.73 -7.95
C PHE A 131 0.04 4.02 -8.92
N MET A 132 1.02 4.82 -8.51
CA MET A 132 2.19 5.15 -9.33
C MET A 132 3.05 3.91 -9.60
N SER A 133 3.15 2.98 -8.65
CA SER A 133 3.82 1.71 -8.85
C SER A 133 3.05 0.79 -9.79
N LEU A 134 1.71 0.80 -9.72
CA LEU A 134 0.86 0.10 -10.66
C LEU A 134 1.02 0.66 -12.08
N VAL A 135 1.03 1.98 -12.23
CA VAL A 135 1.28 2.67 -13.52
C VAL A 135 2.69 2.34 -14.05
N CYS A 136 3.71 2.40 -13.20
CA CYS A 136 5.06 2.03 -13.61
C CYS A 136 5.14 0.53 -13.98
N ASN A 137 4.43 -0.33 -13.25
CA ASN A 137 4.39 -1.77 -13.52
C ASN A 137 3.66 -2.09 -14.82
N THR A 138 2.53 -1.44 -15.12
CA THR A 138 1.82 -1.64 -16.41
C THR A 138 2.68 -1.18 -17.58
N HIS A 139 3.41 -0.06 -17.42
CA HIS A 139 4.38 0.37 -18.42
C HIS A 139 5.49 -0.68 -18.63
N CYS A 140 6.14 -1.14 -17.55
CA CYS A 140 7.22 -2.12 -17.64
C CYS A 140 6.78 -3.52 -18.14
N GLN A 141 5.58 -4.00 -17.75
CA GLN A 141 5.08 -5.31 -18.16
C GLN A 141 4.66 -5.36 -19.63
N SER A 142 4.17 -4.25 -20.19
CA SER A 142 3.75 -4.19 -21.60
C SER A 142 4.86 -4.53 -22.58
N GLU A 143 6.13 -4.46 -22.15
CA GLU A 143 7.30 -4.62 -22.99
C GLU A 143 7.88 -6.04 -23.00
N TYR A 144 7.73 -6.81 -21.92
CA TYR A 144 8.26 -8.19 -21.87
C TYR A 144 7.59 -9.13 -22.89
N VAL A 145 6.42 -8.74 -23.41
CA VAL A 145 5.64 -9.52 -24.37
C VAL A 145 5.96 -9.16 -25.82
N SER A 146 6.69 -8.07 -26.11
CA SER A 146 6.94 -7.61 -27.48
C SER A 146 8.43 -7.39 -27.75
N SER A 147 9.06 -8.35 -28.43
CA SER A 147 10.47 -8.32 -28.86
C SER A 147 10.81 -7.27 -29.94
N THR A 148 9.91 -6.32 -30.24
CA THR A 148 10.03 -5.40 -31.39
C THR A 148 9.96 -3.92 -31.03
N ILE A 149 10.06 -3.56 -29.75
CA ILE A 149 10.03 -2.15 -29.35
C ILE A 149 11.35 -1.47 -29.70
N SER A 150 11.28 -0.30 -30.35
CA SER A 150 12.47 0.48 -30.65
C SER A 150 13.13 1.04 -29.38
N ASN A 151 14.47 1.06 -29.34
CA ASN A 151 15.26 1.59 -28.22
C ASN A 151 14.81 3.00 -27.78
N LYS A 152 14.36 3.84 -28.72
CA LYS A 152 13.83 5.18 -28.44
C LYS A 152 12.56 5.14 -27.58
N LYS A 153 11.66 4.17 -27.80
CA LYS A 153 10.43 4.03 -27.03
C LYS A 153 10.72 3.46 -25.64
N GLN A 154 11.62 2.47 -25.53
CA GLN A 154 12.10 1.96 -24.24
C GLN A 154 12.73 3.07 -23.38
N TYR A 155 13.63 3.87 -23.97
CA TYR A 155 14.25 5.00 -23.27
C TYR A 155 13.25 6.05 -22.79
N LYS A 156 12.24 6.39 -23.61
CA LYS A 156 11.18 7.33 -23.22
C LYS A 156 10.35 6.78 -22.05
N GLN A 157 10.02 5.49 -22.08
CA GLN A 157 9.28 4.85 -20.99
C GLN A 157 10.11 4.79 -19.71
N TYR A 158 11.38 4.40 -19.80
CA TYR A 158 12.33 4.41 -18.69
C TYR A 158 12.33 5.77 -17.97
N ASN A 159 12.54 6.86 -18.73
CA ASN A 159 12.55 8.22 -18.17
C ASN A 159 11.20 8.61 -17.56
N THR A 160 10.10 8.12 -18.13
CA THR A 160 8.75 8.38 -17.64
C THR A 160 8.51 7.67 -16.31
N CYS A 161 8.82 6.37 -16.21
CA CYS A 161 8.76 5.60 -14.96
C CYS A 161 9.65 6.22 -13.88
N GLN A 162 10.90 6.56 -14.22
CA GLN A 162 11.81 7.20 -13.29
C GLN A 162 11.26 8.55 -12.80
N SER A 163 10.72 9.39 -13.70
CA SER A 163 10.12 10.68 -13.32
C SER A 163 8.92 10.50 -12.39
N TYR A 164 8.07 9.52 -12.66
CA TYR A 164 6.93 9.19 -11.79
C TYR A 164 7.37 8.70 -10.41
N LEU A 165 8.39 7.84 -10.33
CA LEU A 165 8.95 7.41 -9.06
C LEU A 165 9.59 8.58 -8.29
N HIS A 166 10.25 9.52 -8.98
CA HIS A 166 10.79 10.74 -8.35
C HIS A 166 9.71 11.72 -7.86
N ILE A 167 8.58 11.81 -8.53
CA ILE A 167 7.43 12.58 -8.02
C ILE A 167 6.88 11.89 -6.78
N ASN A 168 6.75 10.56 -6.85
CA ASN A 168 6.17 9.76 -5.77
C ASN A 168 6.95 9.91 -4.45
N ILE A 169 8.28 9.88 -4.46
CA ILE A 169 9.11 10.04 -3.24
C ILE A 169 8.91 11.37 -2.52
N ASN A 170 8.44 12.43 -3.18
CA ASN A 170 8.15 13.72 -2.54
C ASN A 170 6.84 13.69 -1.74
N HIS A 171 5.98 12.74 -2.08
CA HIS A 171 4.69 12.55 -1.45
C HIS A 171 4.76 11.37 -0.49
N ASP A 172 5.51 10.32 -0.79
CA ASP A 172 5.42 9.04 -0.09
C ASP A 172 6.22 8.87 1.20
N THR A 173 5.76 7.91 1.99
CA THR A 173 6.48 7.34 3.11
C THR A 173 7.65 6.48 2.58
N VAL A 174 8.15 5.57 3.41
CA VAL A 174 9.36 4.79 3.13
C VAL A 174 9.16 3.86 1.92
N SER A 175 7.94 3.37 1.67
CA SER A 175 7.64 2.47 0.55
C SER A 175 7.94 3.07 -0.83
N GLY A 176 7.66 4.34 -1.08
CA GLY A 176 8.00 5.01 -2.34
C GLY A 176 9.49 5.05 -2.62
N TRP A 177 10.29 5.31 -1.58
CA TRP A 177 11.75 5.23 -1.67
C TRP A 177 12.21 3.80 -1.95
N MET A 178 11.56 2.79 -1.35
CA MET A 178 11.86 1.38 -1.61
C MET A 178 11.55 0.96 -3.05
N MET A 179 10.48 1.48 -3.64
CA MET A 179 10.17 1.21 -5.04
C MET A 179 11.18 1.87 -5.98
N LEU A 180 11.60 3.10 -5.70
CA LEU A 180 12.67 3.76 -6.46
C LEU A 180 14.00 3.01 -6.31
N ALA A 181 14.34 2.54 -5.10
CA ALA A 181 15.52 1.69 -4.89
C ALA A 181 15.44 0.41 -5.72
N SER A 182 14.29 -0.26 -5.70
CA SER A 182 14.05 -1.50 -6.48
C SER A 182 14.17 -1.28 -7.99
N PHE A 183 13.73 -0.14 -8.49
CA PHE A 183 13.95 0.28 -9.86
C PHE A 183 15.45 0.35 -10.17
N PHE A 184 16.24 1.08 -9.37
CA PHE A 184 17.69 1.14 -9.60
C PHE A 184 18.40 -0.21 -9.43
N TYR A 185 17.91 -1.07 -8.55
CA TYR A 185 18.41 -2.44 -8.41
C TYR A 185 18.22 -3.23 -9.72
N LYS A 186 17.03 -3.18 -10.32
CA LYS A 186 16.73 -3.87 -11.58
C LYS A 186 17.56 -3.39 -12.76
N GLU A 187 17.92 -2.11 -12.74
CA GLU A 187 18.78 -1.49 -13.74
C GLU A 187 20.28 -1.72 -13.47
N ASN A 188 20.61 -2.61 -12.52
CA ASN A 188 21.98 -2.90 -12.07
C ASN A 188 22.75 -1.66 -11.57
N GLN A 189 22.04 -0.61 -11.17
CA GLN A 189 22.60 0.62 -10.60
C GLN A 189 22.72 0.49 -9.07
N TYR A 190 23.42 -0.55 -8.61
CA TYR A 190 23.44 -0.96 -7.20
C TYR A 190 23.90 0.15 -6.26
N GLN A 191 24.89 0.96 -6.64
CA GLN A 191 25.36 2.07 -5.80
C GLN A 191 24.28 3.15 -5.59
N ARG A 192 23.49 3.46 -6.63
CA ARG A 192 22.37 4.42 -6.50
C ARG A 192 21.26 3.83 -5.65
N CYS A 193 20.96 2.54 -5.83
CA CYS A 193 20.02 1.80 -4.98
C CYS A 193 20.44 1.89 -3.50
N LEU A 194 21.70 1.61 -3.19
CA LEU A 194 22.25 1.72 -1.82
C LEU A 194 22.11 3.13 -1.25
N ASN A 195 22.43 4.17 -2.02
CA ASN A 195 22.29 5.55 -1.56
C ASN A 195 20.84 5.89 -1.17
N ILE A 196 19.87 5.40 -1.95
CA ILE A 196 18.43 5.58 -1.66
C ILE A 196 18.02 4.77 -0.43
N ILE A 197 18.52 3.54 -0.29
CA ILE A 197 18.25 2.69 0.88
C ILE A 197 18.74 3.38 2.16
N VAL A 198 19.98 3.88 2.16
CA VAL A 198 20.56 4.62 3.31
C VAL A 198 19.71 5.83 3.64
N TYR A 199 19.31 6.61 2.63
CA TYR A 199 18.43 7.76 2.85
C TYR A 199 17.08 7.35 3.43
N ALA A 200 16.44 6.31 2.88
CA ALA A 200 15.15 5.82 3.35
C ALA A 200 15.22 5.30 4.80
N LEU A 201 16.25 4.51 5.13
CA LEU A 201 16.51 4.05 6.49
C LEU A 201 16.79 5.22 7.45
N SER A 202 17.46 6.28 7.00
CA SER A 202 17.63 7.50 7.82
C SER A 202 16.30 8.21 8.15
N LYS A 203 15.27 8.00 7.32
CA LYS A 203 13.92 8.50 7.59
C LYS A 203 13.11 7.55 8.46
N CYS A 204 13.48 6.27 8.51
CA CYS A 204 13.00 5.27 9.46
C CYS A 204 13.57 5.50 10.88
N THR A 205 13.33 6.67 11.46
CA THR A 205 13.66 6.92 12.88
C THR A 205 12.55 6.37 13.78
N HIS A 206 12.84 6.07 15.04
CA HIS A 206 11.84 5.63 16.03
C HIS A 206 10.66 6.62 16.19
N HIS A 207 10.83 7.89 15.81
CA HIS A 207 9.77 8.90 15.77
C HIS A 207 8.91 8.88 14.50
N ASN A 208 9.41 8.26 13.41
CA ASN A 208 8.78 8.19 12.10
C ASN A 208 8.32 6.77 11.72
N LEU A 209 8.90 5.74 12.34
CA LEU A 209 8.44 4.35 12.31
C LEU A 209 7.22 4.22 13.22
N PHE A 210 6.07 4.64 12.74
CA PHE A 210 4.81 4.40 13.45
C PHE A 210 4.48 2.90 13.36
N LEU A 211 4.75 2.23 14.48
CA LEU A 211 4.39 0.86 14.75
C LEU A 211 2.89 0.62 14.61
N GLY A 212 2.50 -0.39 13.84
CA GLY A 212 1.14 -0.90 13.79
C GLY A 212 0.68 -1.38 15.16
N SER A 213 -0.16 -0.59 15.83
CA SER A 213 -0.91 -1.06 16.98
C SER A 213 -2.24 -1.65 16.51
N THR A 214 -2.54 -2.89 16.92
CA THR A 214 -3.86 -3.50 16.79
C THR A 214 -4.94 -2.67 17.49
N VAL A 215 -6.19 -2.72 16.99
CA VAL A 215 -7.38 -2.07 17.57
C VAL A 215 -7.53 -2.35 19.08
N SER A 216 -7.13 -3.53 19.55
CA SER A 216 -7.16 -3.88 20.99
C SER A 216 -6.15 -3.12 21.86
N ALA A 217 -5.06 -2.59 21.29
CA ALA A 217 -4.14 -1.69 22.00
C ALA A 217 -4.67 -0.24 22.02
N MET A 218 -5.60 0.11 21.13
CA MET A 218 -6.23 1.45 21.10
C MET A 218 -7.15 1.71 22.29
N GLN A 219 -7.82 0.68 22.82
CA GLN A 219 -8.67 0.80 24.02
C GLN A 219 -7.88 1.23 25.27
N ARG A 220 -6.56 1.01 25.31
CA ARG A 220 -5.70 1.47 26.43
C ARG A 220 -5.15 2.89 26.23
N LEU A 221 -5.24 3.46 25.02
CA LEU A 221 -4.66 4.75 24.65
C LEU A 221 -5.68 5.89 24.59
N GLU A 222 -6.97 5.63 24.89
CA GLU A 222 -8.00 6.68 25.05
C GLU A 222 -7.62 7.76 26.07
N LYS A 223 -6.69 7.45 26.99
CA LYS A 223 -6.15 8.40 27.98
C LYS A 223 -5.27 9.51 27.37
N TYR A 224 -4.83 9.39 26.11
CA TYR A 224 -3.84 10.28 25.49
C TYR A 224 -4.28 10.87 24.13
N GLY A 225 -5.47 11.45 24.03
CA GLY A 225 -5.83 12.43 22.98
C GLY A 225 -5.83 11.93 21.51
N VAL A 226 -6.99 12.01 20.87
CA VAL A 226 -7.33 11.51 19.52
C VAL A 226 -6.38 11.93 18.38
N VAL A 227 -5.69 13.07 18.50
CA VAL A 227 -4.72 13.54 17.48
C VAL A 227 -3.44 12.68 17.44
N ARG A 228 -3.11 11.98 18.53
CA ARG A 228 -2.07 10.92 18.51
C ARG A 228 -2.62 9.57 18.01
N SER A 229 -3.92 9.32 18.14
CA SER A 229 -4.56 8.06 17.76
C SER A 229 -4.72 7.89 16.24
N PHE A 230 -4.92 8.97 15.48
CA PHE A 230 -4.91 8.95 14.00
C PHE A 230 -3.51 8.90 13.38
N LYS A 231 -2.47 8.94 14.21
CA LYS A 231 -1.07 8.72 13.79
C LYS A 231 -0.72 7.23 13.72
N PHE A 232 -1.65 6.36 14.12
CA PHE A 232 -1.51 4.92 14.11
C PHE A 232 -2.42 4.30 13.05
N VAL A 233 -1.95 3.18 12.47
CA VAL A 233 -2.69 2.21 11.63
C VAL A 233 -2.59 2.36 10.11
N LEU A 234 -1.41 2.69 9.61
CA LEU A 234 -0.95 2.03 8.39
C LEU A 234 0.47 1.54 8.69
N GLU A 235 0.61 0.24 8.97
CA GLU A 235 1.93 -0.38 8.80
C GLU A 235 2.25 -0.17 7.31
N ASP A 236 3.15 0.77 7.02
CA ASP A 236 3.65 0.94 5.66
C ASP A 236 4.24 -0.41 5.25
N HIS A 237 3.77 -0.94 4.13
CA HIS A 237 4.26 -2.19 3.57
C HIS A 237 4.62 -1.91 2.13
N VAL A 238 5.77 -2.43 1.72
CA VAL A 238 6.07 -2.58 0.31
C VAL A 238 5.23 -3.75 -0.19
N ILE A 239 4.22 -3.43 -0.99
CA ILE A 239 3.31 -4.41 -1.58
C ILE A 239 3.83 -4.78 -2.96
N PHE A 240 4.12 -6.06 -3.13
CA PHE A 240 4.52 -6.65 -4.40
C PHE A 240 3.33 -7.42 -4.98
N LYS A 241 2.80 -6.94 -6.10
CA LYS A 241 1.81 -7.64 -6.92
C LYS A 241 2.34 -7.74 -8.33
N SER A 242 2.90 -8.91 -8.68
CA SER A 242 3.48 -9.17 -10.00
C SER A 242 4.32 -8.01 -10.52
N SER A 243 5.11 -7.36 -9.66
CA SER A 243 5.77 -6.11 -10.01
C SER A 243 7.06 -6.38 -10.78
N ALA A 244 7.27 -5.66 -11.88
CA ALA A 244 8.53 -5.61 -12.62
C ALA A 244 9.72 -5.21 -11.73
N PHE A 245 9.45 -4.57 -10.58
CA PHE A 245 10.47 -4.11 -9.64
C PHE A 245 10.83 -5.15 -8.57
N ILE A 246 10.19 -6.33 -8.53
CA ILE A 246 10.56 -7.37 -7.55
C ILE A 246 11.93 -7.95 -7.90
N PRO A 247 12.95 -7.90 -7.02
CA PRO A 247 14.24 -8.54 -7.23
C PRO A 247 14.07 -9.98 -7.72
N ILE A 248 14.86 -10.40 -8.69
CA ILE A 248 14.68 -11.74 -9.29
C ILE A 248 14.93 -12.86 -8.27
N GLU A 249 15.71 -12.58 -7.23
CA GLU A 249 15.97 -13.47 -6.11
C GLU A 249 14.74 -13.68 -5.23
N LEU A 250 13.78 -12.75 -5.25
CA LEU A 250 12.47 -12.86 -4.61
C LEU A 250 11.41 -13.33 -5.59
N LEU A 251 11.73 -14.20 -6.56
CA LEU A 251 10.77 -14.79 -7.50
C LEU A 251 9.63 -15.53 -6.75
N ILE A 252 8.67 -14.74 -6.27
CA ILE A 252 7.49 -15.18 -5.56
C ILE A 252 6.45 -15.49 -6.62
N GLU A 253 6.30 -16.78 -6.93
CA GLU A 253 5.20 -17.27 -7.77
C GLU A 253 3.89 -17.15 -6.95
N GLY A 254 3.37 -15.92 -6.84
CA GLY A 254 2.20 -15.58 -6.03
C GLY A 254 1.69 -14.17 -6.28
N ASN A 255 0.37 -13.98 -6.16
CA ASN A 255 -0.30 -12.74 -6.57
C ASN A 255 -0.12 -11.56 -5.59
N PHE A 256 0.38 -11.79 -4.38
CA PHE A 256 0.46 -10.75 -3.36
C PHE A 256 1.47 -11.06 -2.27
N PHE A 257 2.38 -10.12 -2.01
CA PHE A 257 3.34 -10.20 -0.91
C PHE A 257 3.55 -8.82 -0.32
N ALA A 258 3.32 -8.67 0.98
CA ALA A 258 3.49 -7.42 1.70
C ALA A 258 4.67 -7.56 2.67
N MET A 259 5.61 -6.62 2.61
CA MET A 259 6.82 -6.66 3.43
C MET A 259 7.06 -5.32 4.14
N PRO A 260 7.51 -5.34 5.40
CA PRO A 260 7.91 -4.11 6.07
C PRO A 260 9.06 -3.43 5.30
N PRO A 261 8.98 -2.11 5.05
CA PRO A 261 9.98 -1.38 4.28
C PRO A 261 11.40 -1.50 4.84
N THR A 262 11.58 -1.60 6.16
CA THR A 262 12.89 -1.77 6.79
C THR A 262 13.49 -3.15 6.52
N ILE A 263 12.68 -4.21 6.63
CA ILE A 263 13.09 -5.57 6.26
C ILE A 263 13.49 -5.61 4.80
N TYR A 264 12.66 -5.02 3.92
CA TYR A 264 12.94 -4.98 2.50
C TYR A 264 14.20 -4.16 2.18
N ALA A 265 14.42 -3.04 2.86
CA ALA A 265 15.60 -2.20 2.72
C ALA A 265 16.89 -2.98 3.01
N HIS A 266 16.97 -3.68 4.16
CA HIS A 266 18.15 -4.47 4.51
C HIS A 266 18.36 -5.65 3.56
N PHE A 267 17.29 -6.31 3.12
CA PHE A 267 17.37 -7.37 2.13
C PHE A 267 17.85 -6.85 0.76
N LEU A 268 17.32 -5.72 0.29
CA LEU A 268 17.74 -5.11 -0.97
C LEU A 268 19.19 -4.59 -0.91
N SER A 269 19.62 -4.09 0.26
CA SER A 269 21.02 -3.72 0.54
C SER A 269 21.94 -4.94 0.42
N PHE A 270 21.54 -6.06 1.04
CA PHE A 270 22.25 -7.34 0.92
C PHE A 270 22.42 -7.74 -0.55
N LEU A 271 21.35 -7.70 -1.35
CA LEU A 271 21.41 -8.05 -2.76
C LEU A 271 22.35 -7.12 -3.56
N CYS A 272 22.30 -5.81 -3.30
CA CYS A 272 23.22 -4.86 -3.93
C CYS A 272 24.68 -5.21 -3.62
N HIS A 273 25.02 -5.47 -2.36
CA HIS A 273 26.39 -5.84 -1.97
C HIS A 273 26.81 -7.20 -2.51
N TYR A 274 25.88 -8.15 -2.63
CA TYR A 274 26.12 -9.45 -3.26
C TYR A 274 26.53 -9.29 -4.73
N HIS A 275 25.75 -8.53 -5.52
CA HIS A 275 26.07 -8.29 -6.94
C HIS A 275 27.31 -7.42 -7.16
N LEU A 276 27.65 -6.56 -6.20
CA LEU A 276 28.91 -5.81 -6.18
C LEU A 276 30.11 -6.63 -5.70
N ASN A 277 29.93 -7.92 -5.36
CA ASN A 277 30.95 -8.79 -4.76
C ASN A 277 31.57 -8.22 -3.46
N ASN A 278 30.86 -7.35 -2.74
CA ASN A 278 31.32 -6.80 -1.47
C ASN A 278 30.91 -7.74 -0.33
N THR A 279 31.71 -8.78 -0.10
CA THR A 279 31.39 -9.85 0.86
C THR A 279 31.31 -9.36 2.30
N HIS A 280 32.08 -8.32 2.66
CA HIS A 280 32.04 -7.74 4.01
C HIS A 280 30.68 -7.05 4.26
N GLU A 281 30.29 -6.13 3.38
CA GLU A 281 29.02 -5.41 3.53
C GLU A 281 27.78 -6.30 3.32
N CYS A 282 27.92 -7.36 2.52
CA CYS A 282 26.91 -8.39 2.38
C CYS A 282 26.62 -9.08 3.73
N ARG A 283 27.67 -9.42 4.50
CA ARG A 283 27.51 -9.98 5.85
C ARG A 283 26.94 -8.97 6.84
N ASN A 284 27.34 -7.70 6.75
CA ASN A 284 26.78 -6.63 7.59
C ASN A 284 25.27 -6.47 7.33
N SER A 285 24.87 -6.37 6.06
CA SER A 285 23.45 -6.28 5.67
C SER A 285 22.64 -7.50 6.09
N LEU A 286 23.21 -8.71 6.01
CA LEU A 286 22.55 -9.92 6.52
C LEU A 286 22.39 -9.91 8.04
N ARG A 287 23.40 -9.43 8.78
CA ARG A 287 23.32 -9.26 10.24
C ARG A 287 22.20 -8.29 10.59
N ASP A 288 22.14 -7.15 9.91
CA ASP A 288 21.14 -6.12 10.16
C ASP A 288 19.73 -6.62 9.79
N LEU A 289 19.59 -7.41 8.73
CA LEU A 289 18.35 -8.11 8.38
C LEU A 289 17.92 -9.06 9.52
N LYS A 290 18.83 -9.90 10.04
CA LYS A 290 18.53 -10.81 11.17
C LYS A 290 18.09 -10.05 12.43
N LEU A 291 18.79 -8.97 12.78
CA LEU A 291 18.44 -8.12 13.92
C LEU A 291 17.04 -7.51 13.71
N THR A 292 16.76 -6.96 12.53
CA THR A 292 15.46 -6.35 12.22
C THR A 292 14.31 -7.38 12.26
N ILE A 293 14.56 -8.64 11.87
CA ILE A 293 13.57 -9.72 11.97
C ILE A 293 13.32 -10.15 13.42
N ALA A 294 14.37 -10.18 14.25
CA ALA A 294 14.26 -10.53 15.67
C ALA A 294 13.49 -9.47 16.45
N GLU A 295 13.63 -8.20 16.05
CA GLU A 295 12.90 -7.07 16.60
C GLU A 295 11.42 -7.12 16.21
N TYR A 296 10.58 -7.56 17.16
CA TYR A 296 9.13 -7.72 17.00
C TYR A 296 8.44 -6.50 16.40
N HIS A 297 8.99 -5.32 16.69
CA HIS A 297 8.46 -4.04 16.27
C HIS A 297 8.48 -3.80 14.75
N PHE A 298 9.41 -4.43 14.02
CA PHE A 298 9.54 -4.24 12.58
C PHE A 298 8.80 -5.28 11.75
N THR A 299 8.57 -6.48 12.29
CA THR A 299 7.84 -7.53 11.58
C THR A 299 6.32 -7.34 11.61
N GLY A 300 5.82 -6.42 12.42
CA GLY A 300 4.39 -6.22 12.65
C GLY A 300 3.74 -7.43 13.34
N LYS A 301 2.44 -7.32 13.64
CA LYS A 301 1.65 -8.46 14.16
C LYS A 301 1.11 -9.37 13.07
N ILE A 302 1.26 -8.96 11.82
CA ILE A 302 0.68 -9.63 10.66
C ILE A 302 1.54 -10.85 10.31
N ARG A 303 0.94 -12.04 10.37
CA ARG A 303 1.62 -13.31 10.06
C ARG A 303 2.26 -13.31 8.67
N SER A 304 1.61 -12.72 7.67
CA SER A 304 2.14 -12.65 6.31
C SER A 304 3.41 -11.79 6.21
N SER A 305 3.48 -10.67 6.93
CA SER A 305 4.68 -9.82 7.02
C SER A 305 5.86 -10.56 7.66
N LYS A 306 5.61 -11.25 8.77
CA LYS A 306 6.66 -12.05 9.43
C LYS A 306 7.12 -13.23 8.56
N SER A 307 6.19 -13.91 7.91
CA SER A 307 6.49 -14.95 6.91
C SER A 307 7.36 -14.37 5.78
N ALA A 308 6.99 -13.19 5.25
CA ALA A 308 7.75 -12.51 4.22
C ALA A 308 9.19 -12.19 4.62
N SER A 309 9.36 -11.78 5.87
CA SER A 309 10.66 -11.44 6.44
C SER A 309 11.58 -12.67 6.53
N TYR A 310 11.05 -13.81 6.97
CA TYR A 310 11.81 -15.07 6.97
C TYR A 310 12.12 -15.57 5.56
N TYR A 311 11.24 -15.31 4.59
CA TYR A 311 11.51 -15.66 3.19
C TYR A 311 12.73 -14.90 2.66
N CYS A 312 12.81 -13.58 2.89
CA CYS A 312 13.99 -12.78 2.56
C CYS A 312 15.26 -13.30 3.22
N LEU A 313 15.18 -13.66 4.49
CA LEU A 313 16.32 -14.24 5.21
C LEU A 313 16.77 -15.57 4.60
N GLY A 314 15.83 -16.45 4.27
CA GLY A 314 16.10 -17.72 3.61
C GLY A 314 16.79 -17.55 2.27
N THR A 315 16.30 -16.62 1.44
CA THR A 315 16.91 -16.28 0.14
C THR A 315 18.33 -15.75 0.32
N ALA A 316 18.55 -14.82 1.25
CA ALA A 316 19.88 -14.26 1.50
C ALA A 316 20.90 -15.32 1.97
N LEU A 317 20.49 -16.20 2.89
CA LEU A 317 21.32 -17.30 3.37
C LEU A 317 21.64 -18.31 2.27
N GLN A 318 20.65 -18.62 1.42
CA GLN A 318 20.85 -19.50 0.27
C GLN A 318 21.87 -18.93 -0.71
N LEU A 319 21.82 -17.63 -1.01
CA LEU A 319 22.77 -16.95 -1.90
C LEU A 319 24.21 -16.98 -1.37
N LEU A 320 24.40 -17.01 -0.05
CA LEU A 320 25.70 -17.19 0.59
C LEU A 320 26.14 -18.66 0.73
N GLY A 321 25.31 -19.62 0.31
CA GLY A 321 25.59 -21.05 0.43
C GLY A 321 25.27 -21.67 1.81
N ASP A 322 24.71 -20.90 2.76
CA ASP A 322 24.28 -21.43 4.06
C ASP A 322 22.94 -22.14 3.94
N CYS A 323 22.98 -23.35 3.36
CA CYS A 323 21.80 -24.15 3.05
C CYS A 323 21.03 -24.59 4.31
N VAL A 324 21.73 -24.78 5.44
CA VAL A 324 21.13 -25.23 6.70
C VAL A 324 20.26 -24.11 7.28
N SER A 325 20.85 -22.92 7.48
CA SER A 325 20.10 -21.78 8.01
C SER A 325 19.02 -21.30 7.05
N ALA A 326 19.27 -21.38 5.72
CA ALA A 326 18.26 -21.07 4.72
C ALA A 326 17.04 -21.98 4.85
N LYS A 327 17.24 -23.30 4.99
CA LYS A 327 16.16 -24.28 5.17
C LYS A 327 15.35 -23.99 6.43
N GLU A 328 15.99 -23.60 7.53
CA GLU A 328 15.30 -23.20 8.77
C GLU A 328 14.43 -21.96 8.55
N ALA A 329 14.97 -20.91 7.93
CA ALA A 329 14.23 -19.68 7.63
C ALA A 329 13.01 -19.95 6.70
N PHE A 330 13.17 -20.76 5.66
CA PHE A 330 12.05 -21.16 4.81
C PHE A 330 11.03 -22.04 5.55
N THR A 331 11.47 -22.90 6.47
CA THR A 331 10.57 -23.66 7.32
C THR A 331 9.71 -22.74 8.20
N ASN A 332 10.32 -21.69 8.77
CA ASN A 332 9.60 -20.68 9.55
C ASN A 332 8.62 -19.87 8.68
N THR A 333 8.97 -19.60 7.43
CA THR A 333 8.07 -18.98 6.43
C THR A 333 6.80 -19.82 6.25
N VAL A 334 6.95 -21.12 5.99
CA VAL A 334 5.84 -22.07 5.78
C VAL A 334 5.00 -22.26 7.04
N LYS A 335 5.62 -22.36 8.22
CA LYS A 335 4.91 -22.48 9.50
C LYS A 335 3.98 -21.30 9.76
N LEU A 336 4.41 -20.08 9.40
CA LEU A 336 3.62 -18.86 9.58
C LEU A 336 2.54 -18.69 8.51
N MET A 337 2.82 -19.10 7.28
CA MET A 337 1.92 -19.00 6.14
C MET A 337 2.09 -20.21 5.22
N PRO A 338 1.31 -21.29 5.41
CA PRO A 338 1.37 -22.46 4.55
C PRO A 338 0.83 -22.10 3.16
N HIS A 339 1.73 -21.86 2.21
CA HIS A 339 1.38 -21.57 0.83
C HIS A 339 2.14 -22.51 -0.11
N PRO A 340 1.52 -23.06 -1.18
CA PRO A 340 2.16 -23.99 -2.11
C PRO A 340 3.49 -23.47 -2.68
N PHE A 341 3.57 -22.15 -2.87
CA PHE A 341 4.79 -21.48 -3.33
C PHE A 341 6.00 -21.69 -2.41
N PHE A 342 5.84 -21.48 -1.11
CA PHE A 342 6.96 -21.61 -0.16
C PHE A 342 7.41 -23.07 -0.04
N LEU A 343 6.46 -24.00 -0.11
CA LEU A 343 6.75 -25.44 -0.17
C LEU A 343 7.56 -25.81 -1.42
N LYS A 344 7.24 -25.22 -2.58
CA LYS A 344 8.00 -25.41 -3.82
C LYS A 344 9.42 -24.86 -3.70
N THR A 345 9.60 -23.70 -3.08
CA THR A 345 10.93 -23.11 -2.83
C THR A 345 11.77 -24.03 -1.93
N MET A 346 11.19 -24.54 -0.85
CA MET A 346 11.88 -25.50 0.03
C MET A 346 12.35 -26.77 -0.70
N LYS A 347 11.55 -27.28 -1.65
CA LYS A 347 11.89 -28.47 -2.44
C LYS A 347 13.04 -28.23 -3.44
N ARG A 348 13.32 -26.98 -3.80
CA ARG A 348 14.42 -26.61 -4.71
C ARG A 348 15.78 -26.50 -4.01
N LEU A 349 15.81 -26.48 -2.67
CA LEU A 349 17.06 -26.47 -1.92
C LEU A 349 17.82 -27.77 -2.17
N PRO A 350 19.16 -27.71 -2.36
CA PRO A 350 19.96 -28.92 -2.51
C PRO A 350 19.82 -29.80 -1.25
N PRO A 351 19.85 -31.13 -1.39
CA PRO A 351 19.85 -32.02 -0.24
C PRO A 351 21.06 -31.69 0.63
N ILE A 352 20.82 -31.56 1.94
CA ILE A 352 21.90 -31.37 2.92
C ILE A 352 22.67 -32.70 2.94
N ALA A 353 23.96 -32.66 2.56
CA ALA A 353 24.81 -33.83 2.69
C ALA A 353 24.83 -34.27 4.16
N PRO A 354 24.70 -35.58 4.45
CA PRO A 354 24.84 -36.07 5.81
C PRO A 354 26.23 -35.66 6.33
N SER A 355 26.23 -34.90 7.43
CA SER A 355 27.42 -34.40 8.12
C SER A 355 28.18 -35.50 8.83
#